data_AF-A0A3E0U7E2-F1
#
_entry.id   AF-A0A3E0U7E2-F1
#
_cell.length_a   1.000
_cell.length_b   1.000
_cell.length_c   1.000
_cell.angle_alpha   90.00
_cell.angle_beta   90.00
_cell.angle_gamma   90.00
#
_symmetry.space_group_name_H-M   'P 1'
#
loop_
_entity.id
_entity.type
_entity.pdbx_description
1 polymer ?
#
loop_
_entity_poly.entity_id
_entity_poly.type
_entity_poly.pdbx_seq_one_letter_code
_entity_poly.pdbx_strand_id
1 'polypeptide(L)'
;MPLASFALLGCSALPIETALEDNHFRLENFKRDNTDNFEHVYLMCANQKPASFIHPKQHLSGQHSLWVKAELKRRNIDFSERVAVVNFNVNLEADKSYMLNREVMKDSEKIALWIQETDTGVGVSEVIIADLAHPKANEYFHELKQCRTGSV
;
A
#
# COMPACT_ATOMS: atom_id res chain seq x y z
N MET A 1 -45.63 32.42 -21.97
CA MET A 1 -44.69 31.31 -21.75
C MET A 1 -43.31 31.91 -21.49
N PRO A 2 -42.79 31.92 -20.26
CA PRO A 2 -41.39 32.19 -20.04
C PRO A 2 -40.60 30.87 -19.94
N LEU A 3 -39.50 30.80 -20.69
CA LEU A 3 -38.46 29.77 -20.58
C LEU A 3 -37.78 29.90 -19.21
N ALA A 4 -37.84 28.87 -18.38
CA ALA A 4 -36.99 28.73 -17.21
C ALA A 4 -35.76 27.91 -17.59
N SER A 5 -34.58 28.52 -17.57
CA SER A 5 -33.29 27.83 -17.72
C SER A 5 -32.68 27.51 -16.36
N PHE A 6 -32.35 26.23 -16.22
CA PHE A 6 -31.19 25.60 -15.56
C PHE A 6 -30.64 26.16 -14.24
N ALA A 7 -30.70 25.31 -13.21
CA ALA A 7 -29.56 25.03 -12.36
C ALA A 7 -29.58 23.55 -11.96
N LEU A 8 -28.97 22.69 -12.76
CA LEU A 8 -28.58 21.35 -12.33
C LEU A 8 -27.36 21.50 -11.42
N LEU A 9 -27.59 21.52 -10.11
CA LEU A 9 -26.54 21.34 -9.12
C LEU A 9 -26.10 19.87 -9.19
N GLY A 10 -25.14 19.58 -10.07
CA GLY A 10 -24.43 18.32 -10.06
C GLY A 10 -23.56 18.27 -8.81
N CYS A 11 -24.01 17.56 -7.78
CA CYS A 11 -23.13 17.13 -6.69
C CYS A 11 -22.11 16.16 -7.29
N SER A 12 -20.92 16.66 -7.59
CA SER A 12 -19.73 15.82 -7.71
C SER A 12 -19.51 15.16 -6.35
N ALA A 13 -19.97 13.92 -6.18
CA ALA A 13 -19.61 13.11 -5.05
C ALA A 13 -18.11 12.78 -5.17
N LEU A 14 -17.27 13.69 -4.67
CA LEU A 14 -15.89 13.34 -4.33
C LEU A 14 -15.96 12.18 -3.33
N PRO A 15 -15.09 11.16 -3.45
CA PRO A 15 -15.02 10.12 -2.44
C PRO A 15 -14.77 10.79 -1.09
N ILE A 16 -15.73 10.66 -0.18
CA ILE A 16 -15.61 11.18 1.18
C ILE A 16 -14.51 10.36 1.82
N GLU A 17 -13.31 10.95 1.96
CA GLU A 17 -12.35 10.44 2.93
C GLU A 17 -13.07 10.41 4.28
N THR A 18 -13.26 9.22 4.82
CA THR A 18 -13.83 9.10 6.16
C THR A 18 -12.90 9.81 7.13
N ALA A 19 -13.45 10.46 8.15
CA ALA A 19 -12.61 11.04 9.20
C ALA A 19 -11.73 9.94 9.83
N LEU A 20 -10.52 10.31 10.26
CA LEU A 20 -9.70 9.41 11.07
C LEU A 20 -10.39 9.19 12.42
N GLU A 21 -10.43 7.93 12.86
CA GLU A 21 -10.85 7.58 14.21
C GLU A 21 -9.81 8.09 15.21
N ASP A 22 -10.26 8.49 16.41
CA ASP A 22 -9.37 8.98 17.46
C ASP A 22 -8.20 8.00 17.71
N ASN A 23 -6.99 8.53 17.82
CA ASN A 23 -5.74 7.79 17.99
C ASN A 23 -5.38 6.82 16.85
N HIS A 24 -6.00 6.93 15.67
CA HIS A 24 -5.64 6.13 14.51
C HIS A 24 -4.79 6.91 13.51
N PHE A 25 -4.00 6.17 12.74
CA PHE A 25 -3.44 6.62 11.48
C PHE A 25 -4.09 5.88 10.32
N ARG A 26 -4.00 6.44 9.12
CA ARG A 26 -4.34 5.76 7.87
C ARG A 26 -3.06 5.35 7.15
N LEU A 27 -3.04 4.13 6.63
CA LEU A 27 -2.00 3.69 5.70
C LEU A 27 -2.59 3.38 4.34
N GLU A 28 -2.03 4.03 3.34
CA GLU A 28 -2.40 3.88 1.94
C GLU A 28 -1.44 2.92 1.23
N ASN A 29 -2.04 1.99 0.50
CA ASN A 29 -1.31 1.09 -0.38
C ASN A 29 -1.00 1.80 -1.71
N PHE A 30 0.17 1.53 -2.28
CA PHE A 30 0.51 2.01 -3.61
C PHE A 30 -0.14 1.14 -4.68
N LYS A 31 -0.75 1.78 -5.68
CA LYS A 31 -1.30 1.10 -6.85
C LYS A 31 -0.99 1.84 -8.15
N ARG A 32 -0.42 1.12 -9.12
CA ARG A 32 -0.32 1.52 -10.52
C ARG A 32 -0.64 0.33 -11.41
N ASP A 33 -1.84 0.32 -11.96
CA ASP A 33 -2.35 -0.72 -12.86
C ASP A 33 -2.79 -0.18 -14.23
N ASN A 34 -2.70 1.12 -14.44
CA ASN A 34 -3.08 1.82 -15.67
C ASN A 34 -1.96 1.88 -16.73
N THR A 35 -0.85 1.17 -16.53
CA THR A 35 0.26 1.10 -17.47
C THR A 35 0.49 -0.33 -17.97
N ASP A 36 1.51 -0.53 -18.81
CA ASP A 36 1.96 -1.86 -19.24
C ASP A 36 2.53 -2.68 -18.07
N ASN A 37 2.88 -2.03 -16.96
CA ASN A 37 3.29 -2.67 -15.73
C ASN A 37 2.20 -2.50 -14.65
N PHE A 38 1.95 -3.59 -13.95
CA PHE A 38 1.24 -3.61 -12.69
C PHE A 38 2.26 -3.47 -11.57
N GLU A 39 2.07 -2.48 -10.70
CA GLU A 39 2.86 -2.26 -9.50
C GLU A 39 1.89 -2.09 -8.33
N HIS A 40 1.88 -3.04 -7.41
CA HIS A 40 1.16 -2.95 -6.15
C HIS A 40 2.16 -3.00 -5.01
N VAL A 41 2.04 -2.09 -4.04
CA VAL A 41 2.78 -2.18 -2.77
C VAL A 41 1.77 -2.03 -1.65
N TYR A 42 1.64 -3.04 -0.80
CA TYR A 42 0.53 -3.10 0.14
C TYR A 42 0.90 -3.81 1.44
N LEU A 43 0.14 -3.51 2.50
CA LEU A 43 0.17 -4.30 3.73
C LEU A 43 -0.25 -5.74 3.44
N MET A 44 0.72 -6.66 3.54
CA MET A 44 0.51 -8.09 3.27
C MET A 44 -0.37 -8.77 4.32
N CYS A 45 -0.54 -8.15 5.49
CA CYS A 45 -1.18 -8.76 6.64
C CYS A 45 -2.43 -7.99 7.09
N ALA A 46 -3.47 -8.75 7.42
CA ALA A 46 -4.66 -8.24 8.09
C ALA A 46 -5.17 -9.27 9.11
N ASN A 47 -5.34 -8.84 10.36
CA ASN A 47 -5.62 -9.71 11.50
C ASN A 47 -4.63 -10.88 11.59
N GLN A 48 -3.34 -10.59 11.42
CA GLN A 48 -2.25 -11.58 11.48
C GLN A 48 -2.37 -12.73 10.46
N LYS A 49 -3.09 -12.50 9.36
CA LYS A 49 -3.24 -13.43 8.23
C LYS A 49 -2.83 -12.75 6.93
N PRO A 50 -2.32 -13.50 5.94
CA PRO A 50 -2.09 -12.96 4.62
C PRO A 50 -3.37 -12.38 4.02
N ALA A 51 -3.25 -11.21 3.43
CA ALA A 51 -4.29 -10.51 2.70
C ALA A 51 -3.75 -10.16 1.31
N SER A 52 -4.63 -10.14 0.31
CA SER A 52 -4.31 -9.55 -0.99
C SER A 52 -4.36 -8.02 -0.90
N PHE A 53 -4.09 -7.34 -2.02
CA PHE A 53 -4.28 -5.89 -2.10
C PHE A 53 -5.68 -5.48 -1.60
N ILE A 54 -5.70 -4.63 -0.57
CA ILE A 54 -6.91 -4.11 0.07
C ILE A 54 -6.95 -2.58 -0.05
N HIS A 55 -8.14 -2.00 0.15
CA HIS A 55 -8.27 -0.55 0.30
C HIS A 55 -7.52 -0.04 1.54
N PRO A 56 -7.13 1.25 1.58
CA PRO A 56 -6.53 1.87 2.75
C PRO A 56 -7.33 1.57 4.02
N LYS A 57 -6.62 1.28 5.12
CA LYS A 57 -7.21 1.00 6.42
C LYS A 57 -6.65 1.93 7.47
N GLN A 58 -7.44 2.10 8.53
CA GLN A 58 -7.03 2.80 9.73
C GLN A 58 -6.51 1.81 10.76
N HIS A 59 -5.48 2.20 11.50
CA HIS A 59 -4.83 1.40 12.53
C HIS A 59 -4.52 2.27 13.75
N LEU A 60 -4.52 1.69 14.94
CA LEU A 60 -4.09 2.40 16.16
C LEU A 60 -2.69 2.94 15.97
N SER A 61 -2.44 4.18 16.37
CA SER A 61 -1.11 4.79 16.39
C SER A 61 -0.14 4.12 17.38
N GLY A 62 1.15 4.35 17.15
CA GLY A 62 2.25 3.85 17.97
C GLY A 62 3.21 2.96 17.19
N GLN A 63 3.85 2.04 17.92
CA GLN A 63 4.87 1.15 17.37
C GLN A 63 4.25 -0.02 16.60
N HIS A 64 4.70 -0.23 15.36
CA HIS A 64 4.26 -1.30 14.48
C HIS A 64 5.41 -2.12 13.90
N SER A 65 5.07 -3.37 13.59
CA SER A 65 5.81 -4.28 12.73
C SER A 65 4.94 -4.58 11.52
N LEU A 66 5.20 -3.90 10.41
CA LEU A 66 4.37 -3.94 9.21
C LEU A 66 5.06 -4.79 8.15
N TRP A 67 4.46 -5.93 7.81
CA TRP A 67 4.88 -6.70 6.65
C TRP A 67 4.24 -6.15 5.39
N VAL A 68 5.08 -5.74 4.44
CA VAL A 68 4.69 -5.12 3.18
C VAL A 68 5.12 -6.01 2.04
N LYS A 69 4.22 -6.21 1.09
CA LYS A 69 4.48 -6.94 -0.15
C LYS A 69 4.42 -5.99 -1.33
N ALA A 70 5.45 -6.06 -2.17
CA ALA A 70 5.46 -5.44 -3.49
C ALA A 70 5.25 -6.53 -4.55
N GLU A 71 4.24 -6.35 -5.41
CA GLU A 71 3.92 -7.23 -6.53
C GLU A 71 4.07 -6.45 -7.84
N LEU A 72 4.98 -6.93 -8.68
CA LEU A 72 5.28 -6.34 -9.98
C LEU A 72 4.97 -7.36 -11.06
N LYS A 73 4.16 -6.98 -12.06
CA LYS A 73 3.80 -7.88 -13.16
C LYS A 73 3.74 -7.11 -14.48
N ARG A 74 4.24 -7.70 -15.56
CA ARG A 74 4.10 -7.13 -16.90
C ARG A 74 2.79 -7.59 -17.51
N ARG A 75 2.02 -6.65 -18.06
CA ARG A 75 0.75 -6.94 -18.74
C ARG A 75 1.03 -7.83 -19.96
N ASN A 76 0.18 -8.84 -20.16
CA ASN A 76 0.26 -9.79 -21.29
C ASN A 76 1.57 -10.61 -21.39
N ILE A 77 2.38 -10.68 -20.32
CA ILE A 77 3.55 -11.56 -20.27
C ILE A 77 3.35 -12.55 -19.12
N ASP A 78 3.14 -13.80 -19.47
CA ASP A 78 2.98 -14.88 -18.50
C ASP A 78 4.25 -15.06 -17.67
N PHE A 79 4.08 -15.45 -16.41
CA PHE A 79 5.17 -15.70 -15.46
C PHE A 79 6.14 -14.52 -15.24
N SER A 80 5.72 -13.29 -15.62
CA SER A 80 6.48 -12.06 -15.41
C SER A 80 6.38 -11.52 -13.98
N GLU A 81 5.55 -12.13 -13.14
CA GLU A 81 5.34 -11.70 -11.76
C GLU A 81 6.64 -11.79 -10.95
N ARG A 82 6.90 -10.73 -10.19
CA ARG A 82 8.00 -10.61 -9.24
C ARG A 82 7.48 -10.02 -7.95
N VAL A 83 7.97 -10.55 -6.84
CA VAL A 83 7.56 -10.18 -5.49
C VAL A 83 8.75 -9.83 -4.62
N ALA A 84 8.56 -8.83 -3.77
CA ALA A 84 9.44 -8.55 -2.65
C ALA A 84 8.60 -8.41 -1.38
N VAL A 85 9.09 -8.93 -0.26
CA VAL A 85 8.42 -8.85 1.04
C VAL A 85 9.40 -8.29 2.05
N VAL A 86 9.01 -7.19 2.72
CA VAL A 86 9.85 -6.49 3.71
C VAL A 86 9.06 -6.27 5.00
N ASN A 87 9.78 -6.09 6.11
CA ASN A 87 9.20 -5.74 7.40
C ASN A 87 9.69 -4.36 7.84
N PHE A 88 8.74 -3.46 8.11
CA PHE A 88 9.02 -2.15 8.67
C PHE A 88 8.75 -2.15 10.17
N ASN A 89 9.75 -1.78 10.96
CA ASN A 89 9.57 -1.47 12.38
C ASN A 89 9.52 0.05 12.54
N VAL A 90 8.33 0.60 12.70
CA VAL A 90 8.08 2.05 12.63
C VAL A 90 7.15 2.51 13.74
N ASN A 91 7.30 3.76 14.17
CA ASN A 91 6.37 4.42 15.08
C ASN A 91 5.54 5.44 14.29
N LEU A 92 4.24 5.22 14.17
CA LEU A 92 3.34 6.05 13.37
C LEU A 92 2.40 6.83 14.29
N GLU A 93 2.43 8.15 14.16
CA GLU A 93 1.62 9.07 14.99
C GLU A 93 0.15 9.03 14.57
N ALA A 94 -0.74 9.32 15.53
CA ALA A 94 -2.16 9.51 15.31
C ALA A 94 -2.46 10.70 14.39
N ASP A 95 -3.67 10.73 13.84
CA ASP A 95 -4.22 11.83 13.05
C ASP A 95 -3.40 12.16 11.79
N LYS A 96 -2.61 11.19 11.32
CA LYS A 96 -1.79 11.28 10.10
C LYS A 96 -2.17 10.20 9.10
N SER A 97 -1.94 10.54 7.83
CA SER A 97 -2.00 9.60 6.71
C SER A 97 -0.60 9.30 6.23
N TYR A 98 -0.34 8.04 5.93
CA TYR A 98 0.92 7.58 5.41
C TYR A 98 0.68 6.79 4.12
N MET A 99 1.67 6.74 3.25
CA MET A 99 1.64 5.97 2.02
C MET A 99 2.87 5.06 1.93
N LEU A 100 2.64 3.81 1.53
CA LEU A 100 3.69 2.92 1.08
C LEU A 100 4.21 3.43 -0.27
N ASN A 101 5.52 3.65 -0.38
CA ASN A 101 6.13 4.13 -1.61
C ASN A 101 7.32 3.26 -2.00
N ARG A 102 7.75 3.43 -3.25
CA ARG A 102 8.67 2.53 -3.93
C ARG A 102 9.40 3.18 -5.09
N GLU A 103 10.58 2.63 -5.37
CA GLU A 103 11.35 2.87 -6.57
C GLU A 103 11.89 1.55 -7.11
N VAL A 104 11.52 1.22 -8.35
CA VAL A 104 12.07 0.05 -9.05
C VAL A 104 13.42 0.44 -9.63
N MET A 105 14.48 -0.22 -9.16
CA MET A 105 15.85 0.11 -9.55
C MET A 105 16.13 -0.40 -10.97
N LYS A 106 16.30 0.53 -11.92
CA LYS A 106 16.60 0.20 -13.32
C LYS A 106 17.85 -0.68 -13.42
N ASP A 107 17.81 -1.63 -14.34
CA ASP A 107 18.90 -2.57 -14.62
C ASP A 107 19.30 -3.48 -13.44
N SER A 108 18.42 -3.61 -12.45
CA SER A 108 18.57 -4.55 -11.34
C SER A 108 17.24 -5.24 -11.03
N GLU A 109 17.29 -6.45 -10.50
CA GLU A 109 16.11 -7.16 -9.98
C GLU A 109 15.83 -6.73 -8.53
N LYS A 110 15.79 -5.42 -8.27
CA LYS A 110 15.61 -4.85 -6.93
C LYS A 110 14.56 -3.75 -6.88
N ILE A 111 13.98 -3.58 -5.72
CA ILE A 111 13.04 -2.52 -5.40
C ILE A 111 13.42 -1.86 -4.07
N ALA A 112 13.41 -0.54 -4.03
CA ALA A 112 13.47 0.24 -2.81
C ALA A 112 12.05 0.50 -2.32
N LEU A 113 11.80 0.30 -1.02
CA LEU A 113 10.50 0.49 -0.36
C LEU A 113 10.66 1.39 0.86
N TRP A 114 9.72 2.31 1.09
CA TRP A 114 9.67 3.16 2.28
C TRP A 114 8.24 3.59 2.61
N ILE A 115 8.07 4.16 3.79
CA ILE A 115 6.83 4.81 4.24
C ILE A 115 7.08 6.31 4.28
N GLN A 116 6.14 7.08 3.75
CA GLN A 116 6.15 8.55 3.86
C GLN A 116 4.81 9.05 4.38
N GLU A 117 4.84 10.19 5.06
CA GLU A 117 3.62 10.91 5.41
C GLU A 117 3.01 11.53 4.13
N THR A 118 1.70 11.42 3.97
CA THR A 118 1.00 11.70 2.71
C THR A 118 0.99 13.19 2.36
N ASP A 119 0.78 14.07 3.34
CA ASP A 119 0.60 15.51 3.11
C ASP A 119 1.92 16.22 2.82
N THR A 120 2.98 15.84 3.52
CA THR A 120 4.31 16.47 3.46
C THR A 120 5.28 15.73 2.54
N GLY A 121 5.02 14.45 2.25
CA GLY A 121 5.95 13.59 1.51
C GLY A 121 7.22 13.22 2.28
N VAL A 122 7.31 13.56 3.58
CA VAL A 122 8.49 13.25 4.40
C VAL A 122 8.55 11.74 4.65
N GLY A 123 9.70 11.13 4.38
CA GLY A 123 9.97 9.73 4.71
C GLY A 123 10.00 9.52 6.22
N VAL A 124 9.19 8.58 6.72
CA VAL A 124 9.06 8.25 8.15
C VAL A 124 9.58 6.85 8.49
N SER A 125 10.15 6.15 7.51
CA SER A 125 10.86 4.89 7.69
C SER A 125 12.24 4.96 7.05
N GLU A 126 13.08 3.98 7.39
CA GLU A 126 14.23 3.65 6.55
C GLU A 126 13.78 3.19 5.16
N VAL A 127 14.66 3.36 4.18
CA VAL A 127 14.49 2.80 2.83
C VAL A 127 15.04 1.37 2.83
N ILE A 128 14.18 0.39 2.58
CA ILE A 128 14.58 -1.03 2.49
C ILE A 128 14.72 -1.40 1.03
N ILE A 129 15.91 -1.84 0.62
CA ILE A 129 16.17 -2.38 -0.71
C ILE A 129 16.05 -3.90 -0.66
N ALA A 130 15.17 -4.47 -1.48
CA ALA A 130 14.90 -5.89 -1.52
C ALA A 130 15.01 -6.46 -2.94
N ASP A 131 15.34 -7.76 -3.02
CA ASP A 131 15.33 -8.50 -4.29
C ASP A 131 13.90 -8.80 -4.73
N LEU A 132 13.66 -8.60 -6.03
CA LEU A 132 12.43 -8.99 -6.72
C LEU A 132 12.58 -10.44 -7.20
N ALA A 133 11.91 -11.37 -6.51
CA ALA A 133 12.00 -12.80 -6.81
C ALA A 133 10.71 -13.32 -7.45
N HIS A 134 10.77 -14.50 -8.07
CA HIS A 134 9.55 -15.21 -8.47
C HIS A 134 8.70 -15.60 -7.24
N PRO A 135 7.36 -15.56 -7.35
CA PRO A 135 6.48 -16.09 -6.31
C PRO A 135 6.81 -17.54 -5.95
N LYS A 136 6.73 -17.88 -4.67
CA LYS A 136 7.03 -19.24 -4.18
C LYS A 136 5.80 -20.13 -4.32
N ALA A 137 5.99 -21.42 -4.62
CA ALA A 137 4.88 -22.38 -4.73
C ALA A 137 4.05 -22.51 -3.42
N ASN A 138 4.65 -22.28 -2.25
CA ASN A 138 4.00 -22.32 -0.93
C ASN A 138 3.92 -20.92 -0.28
N GLU A 139 3.71 -19.88 -1.08
CA GLU A 139 3.74 -18.48 -0.64
C GLU A 139 2.88 -18.23 0.60
N TYR A 140 1.62 -18.67 0.60
CA TYR A 140 0.69 -18.49 1.73
C TYR A 140 1.26 -18.96 3.08
N PHE A 141 1.96 -20.11 3.13
CA PHE A 141 2.52 -20.61 4.38
C PHE A 141 3.70 -19.75 4.88
N HIS A 142 4.49 -19.19 3.96
CA HIS A 142 5.56 -18.27 4.32
C HIS A 142 4.99 -16.94 4.81
N GLU A 143 4.04 -16.38 4.07
CA GLU A 143 3.36 -15.14 4.43
C GLU A 143 2.63 -15.27 5.76
N LEU A 144 1.98 -16.41 6.03
CA LEU A 144 1.29 -16.65 7.31
C LEU A 144 2.26 -16.63 8.50
N LYS A 145 3.48 -17.16 8.34
CA LYS A 145 4.50 -17.10 9.40
C LYS A 145 4.94 -15.66 9.64
N GLN A 146 5.09 -14.86 8.58
CA GLN A 146 5.41 -13.44 8.66
C GLN A 146 4.27 -12.65 9.31
N CYS A 147 3.02 -12.82 8.86
CA CYS A 147 1.88 -12.09 9.41
C CYS A 147 1.62 -12.40 10.89
N ARG A 148 1.96 -13.59 11.38
CA ARG A 148 1.90 -13.91 12.82
C ARG A 148 2.91 -13.14 13.66
N THR A 149 3.97 -12.59 13.07
CA THR A 149 4.93 -11.71 13.78
C THR A 149 4.67 -10.23 13.55
N GLY A 150 3.70 -9.89 12.69
CA GLY A 150 3.28 -8.51 12.41
C GLY A 150 2.32 -7.98 13.47
N SER A 151 2.17 -6.65 13.49
CA SER A 151 1.26 -5.94 14.40
C SER A 151 -0.15 -5.73 13.82
N VAL A 152 -0.38 -6.08 12.55
CA VAL A 152 -1.65 -5.84 11.83
C VAL A 152 -2.25 -7.10 11.23
#